data_AF-A0A0G4P9E0-F1
#
_entry.id   AF-A0A0G4P9E0-F1
#
_cell.length_a   1.000
_cell.length_b   1.000
_cell.length_c   1.000
_cell.angle_alpha   90.00
_cell.angle_beta   90.00
_cell.angle_gamma   90.00
#
_symmetry.space_group_name_H-M   'P 1'
#
loop_
_entity.id
_entity.type
_entity.pdbx_description
1 polymer ?
#
loop_
_entity_poly.entity_id
_entity_poly.type
_entity_poly.pdbx_seq_one_letter_code
_entity_poly.pdbx_strand_id
1 'polypeptide(L)'
;MSPSKTPTPTPDPLDPISSWRAWQTLTTIYTILLNRQIRRRWALEQKCMQNKPLCERFQPLIFLETVPTLQKPNTTPTPSKNATNNPFNTTTMNKLRTKAALLRARVEKGKELASEIERRMVQNPPIRFPTHFCHTCVQDGERVEVLLTKCGHRVCRICLQYGVDEYGVYECSICFLPTGFVTRSPLGLVNASGKVSAVVKEVKEDGGDGDGEWELSEVLFAGC
;
A
#
# COMPACT_ATOMS: atom_id res chain seq x y z
N MET A 1 12.98 -4.18 -56.98
CA MET A 1 12.24 -3.05 -56.35
C MET A 1 12.32 -3.23 -54.86
N SER A 2 13.12 -2.42 -54.16
CA SER A 2 13.24 -2.47 -52.70
C SER A 2 12.06 -1.72 -52.07
N PRO A 3 11.39 -2.27 -51.04
CA PRO A 3 10.29 -1.59 -50.39
C PRO A 3 10.81 -0.36 -49.62
N SER A 4 10.24 0.80 -49.94
CA SER A 4 10.48 2.05 -49.23
C SER A 4 10.05 1.89 -47.77
N LYS A 5 11.00 2.01 -46.84
CA LYS A 5 10.73 2.07 -45.40
C LYS A 5 10.18 3.46 -45.09
N THR A 6 8.85 3.60 -45.13
CA THR A 6 8.19 4.79 -44.58
C THR A 6 8.47 4.83 -43.07
N PRO A 7 9.09 5.88 -42.52
CA PRO A 7 9.30 5.98 -41.09
C PRO A 7 7.94 6.05 -40.40
N THR A 8 7.71 5.15 -39.45
CA THR A 8 6.53 5.19 -38.58
C THR A 8 6.49 6.55 -37.89
N PRO A 9 5.42 7.35 -38.02
CA PRO A 9 5.35 8.64 -37.36
C PRO A 9 5.36 8.41 -35.85
N THR A 10 6.43 8.88 -35.21
CA THR A 10 6.50 8.92 -33.75
C THR A 10 5.43 9.92 -33.30
N PRO A 11 4.51 9.56 -32.40
CA PRO A 11 3.51 10.50 -31.91
C PRO A 11 4.21 11.72 -31.34
N ASP A 12 3.75 12.92 -31.71
CA ASP A 12 4.30 14.15 -31.17
C ASP A 12 4.22 14.11 -29.63
N PRO A 13 5.32 14.44 -28.93
CA PRO A 13 5.31 14.46 -27.47
C PRO A 13 4.28 15.48 -26.98
N LEU A 14 3.40 15.05 -26.06
CA LEU A 14 2.45 15.94 -25.40
C LEU A 14 3.17 17.14 -24.79
N ASP A 15 2.56 18.33 -24.89
CA ASP A 15 3.10 19.52 -24.23
C ASP A 15 3.19 19.29 -22.70
N PRO A 16 4.07 20.02 -21.99
CA PRO A 16 4.31 19.80 -20.56
C PRO A 16 3.03 19.90 -19.71
N ILE A 17 2.11 20.80 -20.06
CA ILE A 17 0.85 21.00 -19.32
C ILE A 17 -0.08 19.81 -19.53
N SER A 18 -0.26 19.37 -20.78
CA SER A 18 -1.06 18.18 -21.10
C SER A 18 -0.48 16.92 -20.45
N SER A 19 0.84 16.76 -20.51
CA SER A 19 1.55 15.67 -19.81
C SER A 19 1.27 15.68 -18.31
N TRP A 20 1.40 16.83 -17.65
CA TRP A 20 1.14 16.97 -16.22
C TRP A 20 -0.31 16.64 -15.85
N ARG A 21 -1.29 17.14 -16.63
CA ARG A 21 -2.71 16.84 -16.44
C ARG A 21 -3.03 15.36 -16.61
N ALA A 22 -2.39 14.70 -17.58
CA ALA A 22 -2.54 13.27 -17.78
C ALA A 22 -2.05 12.48 -16.55
N TRP A 23 -0.87 12.82 -16.02
CA TRP A 23 -0.34 12.15 -14.82
C TRP A 23 -1.13 12.44 -13.54
N GLN A 24 -1.66 13.66 -13.36
CA GLN A 24 -2.58 13.95 -12.26
C GLN A 24 -3.86 13.09 -12.37
N THR A 25 -4.46 13.06 -13.56
CA THR A 25 -5.66 12.25 -13.83
C THR A 25 -5.41 10.77 -13.52
N LEU A 26 -4.27 10.22 -13.95
CA LEU A 26 -3.87 8.85 -13.64
C LEU A 26 -3.73 8.60 -12.14
N THR A 27 -3.14 9.54 -11.40
CA THR A 27 -3.03 9.47 -9.93
C THR A 27 -4.41 9.39 -9.29
N THR A 28 -5.36 10.24 -9.70
CA THR A 28 -6.74 10.21 -9.20
C THR A 28 -7.44 8.88 -9.54
N ILE A 29 -7.36 8.44 -10.80
CA ILE A 29 -7.98 7.17 -11.25
C ILE A 29 -7.42 5.98 -10.46
N TYR A 30 -6.09 5.87 -10.34
CA TYR A 30 -5.49 4.75 -9.61
C TYR A 30 -5.79 4.80 -8.12
N THR A 31 -5.93 5.97 -7.52
CA THR A 31 -6.36 6.09 -6.11
C THR A 31 -7.78 5.56 -5.91
N ILE A 32 -8.71 5.91 -6.81
CA ILE A 32 -10.08 5.40 -6.78
C ILE A 32 -10.10 3.88 -6.95
N LEU A 33 -9.34 3.36 -7.92
CA LEU A 33 -9.24 1.92 -8.16
C LEU A 33 -8.63 1.18 -6.97
N LEU A 34 -7.63 1.77 -6.32
CA LEU A 34 -6.98 1.22 -5.14
C LEU A 34 -7.96 1.11 -3.99
N ASN A 35 -8.70 2.18 -3.70
CA ASN A 35 -9.75 2.17 -2.68
C ASN A 35 -10.83 1.13 -2.97
N ARG A 36 -11.18 0.90 -4.24
CA ARG A 36 -12.09 -0.17 -4.63
C ARG A 36 -11.50 -1.56 -4.34
N GLN A 37 -10.22 -1.80 -4.61
CA GLN A 37 -9.58 -3.08 -4.27
C GLN A 37 -9.46 -3.29 -2.77
N ILE A 38 -9.16 -2.24 -2.01
CA ILE A 38 -9.09 -2.30 -0.54
C ILE A 38 -10.46 -2.67 0.05
N ARG A 39 -11.54 -2.02 -0.41
CA ARG A 39 -12.91 -2.36 0.01
C ARG A 39 -13.30 -3.79 -0.37
N ARG A 40 -12.93 -4.24 -1.58
CA ARG A 40 -13.18 -5.62 -2.03
C ARG A 40 -12.45 -6.63 -1.13
N ARG A 41 -11.16 -6.42 -0.86
CA ARG A 41 -10.37 -7.28 0.04
C ARG A 41 -11.03 -7.34 1.42
N TRP A 42 -11.38 -6.19 1.98
CA TRP A 42 -12.03 -6.12 3.29
C TRP A 42 -13.35 -6.91 3.32
N ALA A 43 -14.21 -6.76 2.31
CA ALA A 43 -15.47 -7.50 2.24
C ALA A 43 -15.25 -9.02 2.19
N LEU A 44 -14.22 -9.48 1.45
CA LEU A 44 -13.83 -10.89 1.40
C LEU A 44 -13.29 -11.38 2.75
N GLU A 45 -12.48 -10.57 3.43
CA GLU A 45 -11.96 -10.89 4.75
C GLU A 45 -13.09 -11.00 5.78
N GLN A 46 -14.04 -10.06 5.78
CA GLN A 46 -15.23 -10.12 6.63
C GLN A 46 -16.07 -11.37 6.36
N LYS A 47 -16.30 -11.69 5.08
CA LYS A 47 -17.04 -12.90 4.68
C LYS A 47 -16.37 -14.18 5.20
N CYS A 48 -15.03 -14.24 5.21
CA CYS A 48 -14.30 -15.38 5.78
C CYS A 48 -14.46 -15.49 7.32
N MET A 49 -14.67 -14.37 8.01
CA MET A 49 -14.76 -14.30 9.47
C MET A 49 -16.18 -14.38 10.02
N GLN A 50 -17.21 -14.18 9.19
CA GLN A 50 -18.61 -14.05 9.62
C GLN A 50 -19.09 -15.20 10.51
N ASN A 51 -18.67 -16.44 10.21
CA ASN A 51 -19.09 -17.65 10.94
C ASN A 51 -18.05 -18.15 11.95
N LYS A 52 -16.94 -17.43 12.13
CA LYS A 52 -15.88 -17.82 13.09
C LYS A 52 -16.22 -17.33 14.50
N PRO A 53 -15.87 -18.09 15.55
CA PRO A 53 -15.94 -17.59 16.93
C PRO A 53 -15.19 -16.27 17.09
N LEU A 54 -15.64 -15.37 17.96
CA LEU A 54 -15.02 -14.05 18.17
C LEU A 54 -13.52 -14.16 18.50
N CYS A 55 -13.11 -15.18 19.27
CA CYS A 55 -11.71 -15.42 19.61
C CYS A 55 -10.83 -15.85 18.42
N GLU A 56 -11.42 -16.28 17.31
CA GLU A 56 -10.73 -16.66 16.07
C GLU A 56 -10.81 -15.58 14.99
N ARG A 57 -11.60 -14.53 15.19
CA ARG A 57 -11.70 -13.42 14.24
C ARG A 57 -10.47 -12.54 14.40
N PHE A 58 -9.78 -12.28 13.30
CA PHE A 58 -8.88 -11.12 13.25
C PHE A 58 -9.70 -9.89 12.85
N GLN A 59 -9.36 -8.73 13.41
CA GLN A 59 -9.97 -7.46 13.04
C GLN A 59 -9.27 -6.92 11.79
N PRO A 60 -9.93 -6.86 10.62
CA PRO A 60 -9.29 -6.35 9.42
C PRO A 60 -9.11 -4.83 9.54
N LEU A 61 -7.88 -4.35 9.34
CA LEU A 61 -7.60 -2.93 9.26
C LEU A 61 -7.83 -2.44 7.82
N ILE A 62 -8.63 -1.38 7.66
CA ILE A 62 -8.81 -0.67 6.38
C ILE A 62 -8.17 0.70 6.50
N PHE A 63 -7.27 1.00 5.58
CA PHE A 63 -6.79 2.35 5.34
C PHE A 63 -7.15 2.72 3.91
N LEU A 64 -8.00 3.72 3.72
CA LEU A 64 -8.32 4.25 2.39
C LEU A 64 -7.38 5.40 2.08
N GLU A 65 -6.97 5.49 0.82
CA GLU A 65 -6.17 6.60 0.33
C GLU A 65 -7.06 7.81 0.04
N THR A 66 -6.62 8.99 0.45
CA THR A 66 -7.30 10.24 0.10
C THR A 66 -7.23 10.46 -1.40
N VAL A 67 -8.40 10.60 -2.04
CA VAL A 67 -8.49 10.84 -3.49
C VAL A 67 -7.98 12.25 -3.78
N PRO A 68 -6.89 12.42 -4.55
CA PRO A 68 -6.36 13.75 -4.86
C PRO A 68 -7.34 14.58 -5.68
N THR A 69 -7.43 15.86 -5.36
CA THR A 69 -8.13 16.85 -6.17
C THR A 69 -7.26 17.26 -7.36
N LEU A 70 -7.90 17.52 -8.52
CA LEU A 70 -7.19 18.05 -9.68
C LEU A 70 -6.73 19.47 -9.37
N GLN A 71 -5.46 19.76 -9.63
CA GLN A 71 -4.88 21.06 -9.34
C GLN A 71 -4.68 21.85 -10.63
N LYS A 72 -4.57 23.17 -10.51
CA LYS A 72 -4.20 24.01 -11.65
C LYS A 72 -2.67 23.97 -11.81
N PRO A 73 -2.13 23.70 -13.00
CA PRO A 73 -0.68 23.72 -13.22
C PRO A 73 -0.16 25.15 -13.13
N ASN A 74 1.03 25.32 -12.56
CA ASN A 74 1.75 26.59 -12.62
C ASN A 74 2.29 26.77 -14.04
N THR A 75 1.82 27.79 -14.75
CA THR A 75 2.23 28.07 -16.14
C THR A 75 3.55 28.82 -16.24
N THR A 76 4.19 29.16 -15.12
CA THR A 76 5.46 29.88 -15.10
C THR A 76 6.60 28.94 -15.53
N PRO A 77 7.30 29.21 -16.64
CA PRO A 77 8.37 28.35 -17.14
C PRO A 77 9.56 28.28 -16.20
N THR A 78 9.80 29.35 -15.43
CA THR A 78 10.91 29.45 -14.48
C THR A 78 10.61 28.60 -13.25
N PRO A 79 11.40 27.55 -12.96
CA PRO A 79 11.20 26.73 -11.78
C PRO A 79 11.59 27.54 -10.55
N SER A 80 10.60 27.92 -9.72
CA SER A 80 10.90 28.32 -8.35
C SER A 80 11.32 27.07 -7.57
N LYS A 81 12.27 27.21 -6.64
CA LYS A 81 12.76 26.09 -5.81
C LYS A 81 11.65 25.33 -5.07
N ASN A 82 10.47 25.95 -4.89
CA ASN A 82 9.39 25.44 -4.03
C ASN A 82 8.09 25.12 -4.80
N ALA A 83 8.04 25.23 -6.13
CA ALA A 83 6.79 25.00 -6.88
C ALA A 83 6.51 23.50 -7.07
N THR A 84 5.70 22.93 -6.18
CA THR A 84 5.21 21.53 -6.21
C THR A 84 4.32 21.21 -7.41
N ASN A 85 3.82 22.22 -8.14
CA ASN A 85 2.86 22.10 -9.24
C ASN A 85 3.36 22.67 -10.58
N ASN A 86 4.68 22.67 -10.81
CA ASN A 86 5.26 23.16 -12.05
C ASN A 86 5.48 22.02 -13.07
N PRO A 87 4.76 22.00 -14.21
CA PRO A 87 4.91 20.99 -15.26
C PRO A 87 6.26 21.06 -16.01
N PHE A 88 6.96 22.19 -15.95
CA PHE A 88 8.28 22.39 -16.53
C PHE A 88 9.41 21.93 -15.60
N ASN A 89 9.11 21.66 -14.32
CA ASN A 89 10.08 21.13 -13.37
C ASN A 89 10.18 19.60 -13.49
N THR A 90 11.33 19.11 -13.95
CA THR A 90 11.59 17.67 -14.15
C THR A 90 11.44 16.86 -12.87
N THR A 91 11.86 17.38 -11.72
CA THR A 91 11.72 16.71 -10.41
C THR A 91 10.26 16.55 -10.04
N THR A 92 9.45 17.60 -10.21
CA THR A 92 8.00 17.55 -9.98
C THR A 92 7.32 16.53 -10.87
N MET A 93 7.65 16.53 -12.17
CA MET A 93 7.11 15.55 -13.12
C MET A 93 7.53 14.12 -12.79
N ASN A 94 8.78 13.90 -12.37
CA ASN A 94 9.25 12.58 -11.95
C ASN A 94 8.53 12.10 -10.70
N LYS A 95 8.36 12.95 -9.67
CA LYS A 95 7.57 12.62 -8.48
C LYS A 95 6.15 12.20 -8.84
N LEU A 96 5.49 12.93 -9.75
CA LEU A 96 4.13 12.62 -10.19
C LEU A 96 4.04 11.30 -10.96
N ARG A 97 5.00 11.01 -11.85
CA ARG A 97 5.11 9.73 -12.56
C ARG A 97 5.34 8.56 -11.60
N THR A 98 6.28 8.72 -10.68
CA THR A 98 6.57 7.71 -9.66
C THR A 98 5.34 7.43 -8.81
N LYS A 99 4.62 8.47 -8.36
CA LYS A 99 3.38 8.31 -7.61
C LYS A 99 2.33 7.52 -8.41
N ALA A 100 2.13 7.85 -9.68
CA ALA A 100 1.19 7.13 -10.53
C ALA A 100 1.61 5.65 -10.73
N ALA A 101 2.91 5.39 -10.91
CA ALA A 101 3.45 4.03 -11.03
C ALA A 101 3.25 3.21 -9.75
N LEU A 102 3.53 3.79 -8.58
CA LEU A 102 3.33 3.16 -7.27
C LEU A 102 1.84 2.86 -7.03
N LEU A 103 0.95 3.82 -7.29
CA LEU A 103 -0.49 3.59 -7.17
C LEU A 103 -0.97 2.48 -8.09
N ARG A 104 -0.49 2.44 -9.34
CA ARG A 104 -0.81 1.35 -10.27
C ARG A 104 -0.33 0.01 -9.73
N ALA A 105 0.91 -0.08 -9.26
CA ALA A 105 1.45 -1.32 -8.68
C ALA A 105 0.60 -1.79 -7.47
N ARG A 106 0.19 -0.86 -6.61
CA ARG A 106 -0.71 -1.11 -5.48
C ARG A 106 -2.08 -1.61 -5.91
N VAL A 107 -2.65 -1.04 -6.97
CA VAL A 107 -3.92 -1.51 -7.55
C VAL A 107 -3.79 -2.96 -8.04
N GLU A 108 -2.75 -3.27 -8.81
CA GLU A 108 -2.54 -4.63 -9.33
C GLU A 108 -2.30 -5.63 -8.20
N LYS A 109 -1.49 -5.25 -7.20
CA LYS A 109 -1.31 -6.06 -6.00
C LYS A 109 -2.62 -6.29 -5.26
N GLY A 110 -3.44 -5.25 -5.09
CA GLY A 110 -4.77 -5.37 -4.49
C GLY A 110 -5.69 -6.36 -5.21
N LYS A 111 -5.63 -6.40 -6.55
CA LYS A 111 -6.36 -7.40 -7.35
C LYS A 111 -5.86 -8.81 -7.09
N GLU A 112 -4.53 -9.01 -7.11
CA GLU A 112 -3.90 -10.31 -6.81
C GLU A 112 -4.35 -10.83 -5.45
N LEU A 113 -4.30 -9.99 -4.40
CA LEU A 113 -4.71 -10.39 -3.05
C LEU A 113 -6.19 -10.78 -2.97
N ALA A 114 -7.07 -9.98 -3.59
CA ALA A 114 -8.50 -10.27 -3.59
C ALA A 114 -8.81 -11.59 -4.33
N SER A 115 -8.20 -11.78 -5.51
CA SER A 115 -8.33 -13.02 -6.28
C SER A 115 -7.75 -14.22 -5.56
N GLU A 116 -6.65 -14.06 -4.83
CA GLU A 116 -6.07 -15.15 -4.04
C GLU A 116 -6.96 -15.55 -2.86
N ILE A 117 -7.60 -14.59 -2.17
CA ILE A 117 -8.61 -14.91 -1.15
C ILE A 117 -9.76 -15.70 -1.77
N GLU A 118 -10.33 -15.22 -2.88
CA GLU A 118 -11.43 -15.90 -3.58
C GLU A 118 -11.04 -17.33 -4.00
N ARG A 119 -9.85 -17.50 -4.58
CA ARG A 119 -9.32 -18.81 -4.98
C ARG A 119 -9.22 -19.76 -3.79
N ARG A 120 -8.69 -19.28 -2.65
CA ARG A 120 -8.54 -20.07 -1.41
C ARG A 120 -9.88 -20.42 -0.77
N MET A 121 -10.88 -19.54 -0.88
CA MET A 121 -12.23 -19.77 -0.34
C MET A 121 -12.96 -20.92 -1.04
N VAL A 122 -12.66 -21.20 -2.31
CA VAL A 122 -13.33 -22.26 -3.11
C VAL A 122 -12.44 -23.49 -3.34
N GLN A 123 -11.25 -23.53 -2.74
CA GLN A 123 -10.30 -24.62 -2.94
C GLN A 123 -10.78 -25.93 -2.29
N ASN A 124 -10.42 -27.06 -2.90
CA ASN A 124 -10.66 -28.42 -2.39
C ASN A 124 -9.32 -29.18 -2.26
N PRO A 125 -8.91 -29.65 -1.06
CA PRO A 125 -9.60 -29.50 0.22
C PRO A 125 -9.68 -28.04 0.69
N PRO A 126 -10.68 -27.69 1.52
CA PRO A 126 -10.86 -26.32 2.03
C PRO A 126 -9.65 -25.84 2.84
N ILE A 127 -9.18 -24.63 2.58
CA ILE A 127 -8.18 -23.96 3.41
C ILE A 127 -8.85 -23.45 4.70
N ARG A 128 -8.22 -23.71 5.86
CA ARG A 128 -8.79 -23.34 7.16
C ARG A 128 -8.91 -21.83 7.34
N PHE A 129 -7.92 -21.09 6.85
CA PHE A 129 -7.84 -19.62 6.92
C PHE A 129 -7.50 -19.01 5.55
N PRO A 130 -8.48 -18.80 4.65
CA PRO A 130 -8.25 -18.31 3.29
C PRO A 130 -7.54 -16.94 3.20
N THR A 131 -7.57 -16.15 4.27
CA THR A 131 -6.99 -14.81 4.35
C THR A 131 -5.61 -14.79 5.02
N HIS A 132 -5.17 -15.93 5.57
CA HIS A 132 -3.91 -16.06 6.31
C HIS A 132 -2.78 -16.47 5.36
N PHE A 133 -2.24 -15.51 4.63
CA PHE A 133 -1.12 -15.70 3.71
C PHE A 133 -0.30 -14.42 3.58
N CYS A 134 0.93 -14.55 3.09
CA CYS A 134 1.78 -13.40 2.85
C CYS A 134 1.25 -12.56 1.70
N HIS A 135 0.99 -11.28 1.94
CA HIS A 135 0.54 -10.38 0.88
C HIS A 135 1.64 -10.04 -0.13
N THR A 136 2.92 -10.27 0.17
CA THR A 136 4.02 -10.03 -0.78
C THR A 136 4.17 -11.19 -1.76
N CYS A 137 4.35 -12.42 -1.27
CA CYS A 137 4.68 -13.59 -2.10
C CYS A 137 3.54 -14.62 -2.22
N VAL A 138 2.35 -14.31 -1.69
CA VAL A 138 1.14 -15.17 -1.69
C VAL A 138 1.31 -16.56 -1.05
N GLN A 139 2.42 -16.82 -0.37
CA GLN A 139 2.64 -18.06 0.36
C GLN A 139 1.66 -18.24 1.51
N ASP A 140 1.18 -19.47 1.66
CA ASP A 140 0.23 -19.88 2.68
C ASP A 140 0.80 -19.73 4.10
N GLY A 141 0.05 -19.08 4.99
CA GLY A 141 0.44 -18.91 6.38
C GLY A 141 0.39 -20.19 7.23
N GLU A 142 -0.15 -21.30 6.70
CA GLU A 142 0.01 -22.63 7.29
C GLU A 142 1.41 -23.21 7.03
N ARG A 143 2.12 -22.69 6.01
CA ARG A 143 3.48 -23.12 5.65
C ARG A 143 4.57 -22.18 6.14
N VAL A 144 4.23 -20.90 6.32
CA VAL A 144 5.18 -19.86 6.76
C VAL A 144 4.56 -19.01 7.87
N GLU A 145 5.40 -18.53 8.79
CA GLU A 145 4.96 -17.57 9.79
C GLU A 145 4.64 -16.22 9.12
N VAL A 146 3.39 -15.78 9.25
CA VAL A 146 2.86 -14.53 8.67
C VAL A 146 2.58 -13.52 9.79
N LEU A 147 3.15 -12.33 9.65
CA LEU A 147 3.06 -11.23 10.60
C LEU A 147 2.16 -10.12 10.06
N LEU A 148 1.35 -9.52 10.93
CA LEU A 148 0.48 -8.38 10.59
C LEU A 148 1.22 -7.07 10.88
N THR A 149 1.33 -6.23 9.86
CA THR A 149 1.91 -4.88 9.96
C THR A 149 0.87 -3.87 10.44
N LYS A 150 1.33 -2.74 11.00
CA LYS A 150 0.45 -1.64 11.42
C LYS A 150 -0.35 -1.05 10.24
N CYS A 151 0.22 -1.08 9.02
CA CYS A 151 -0.49 -0.67 7.80
C CYS A 151 -1.53 -1.70 7.28
N GLY A 152 -1.80 -2.77 8.04
CA GLY A 152 -2.83 -3.78 7.71
C GLY A 152 -2.41 -4.84 6.69
N HIS A 153 -1.16 -4.82 6.23
CA HIS A 153 -0.61 -5.84 5.33
C HIS A 153 0.04 -7.00 6.08
N ARG A 154 -0.03 -8.19 5.49
CA ARG A 154 0.56 -9.41 6.06
C ARG A 154 1.85 -9.78 5.33
N VAL A 155 2.93 -10.07 6.05
CA VAL A 155 4.23 -10.42 5.46
C VAL A 155 4.81 -11.66 6.13
N CYS A 156 5.38 -12.59 5.36
CA CYS A 156 6.09 -13.74 5.95
C CYS A 156 7.51 -13.37 6.35
N ARG A 157 8.13 -14.16 7.25
CA ARG A 157 9.50 -13.88 7.71
C ARG A 157 10.55 -13.85 6.60
N ILE A 158 10.36 -14.61 5.52
CA ILE A 158 11.26 -14.58 4.37
C ILE A 158 11.15 -13.22 3.66
N CYS A 159 9.94 -12.78 3.31
CA CYS A 159 9.75 -11.47 2.68
C CYS A 159 10.14 -10.31 3.59
N LEU A 160 9.98 -10.48 4.91
CA LEU A 160 10.43 -9.51 5.90
C LEU A 160 11.95 -9.30 5.83
N GLN A 161 12.75 -10.38 5.74
CA GLN A 161 14.22 -10.28 5.65
C GLN A 161 14.69 -9.44 4.46
N TYR A 162 13.98 -9.48 3.34
CA TYR A 162 14.30 -8.69 2.15
C TYR A 162 13.72 -7.26 2.16
N GLY A 163 12.81 -6.96 3.08
CA GLY A 163 12.15 -5.65 3.19
C GLY A 163 12.66 -4.79 4.34
N VAL A 164 13.69 -5.25 5.06
CA VAL A 164 14.32 -4.51 6.16
C VAL A 164 15.54 -3.78 5.61
N ASP A 165 15.65 -2.49 5.95
CA ASP A 165 16.80 -1.66 5.60
C ASP A 165 18.01 -1.89 6.51
N GLU A 166 19.10 -1.16 6.26
CA GLU A 166 20.33 -1.22 7.05
C GLU A 166 20.15 -0.81 8.54
N TYR A 167 19.06 -0.11 8.86
CA TYR A 167 18.72 0.35 10.20
C TYR A 167 17.74 -0.58 10.92
N GLY A 168 17.32 -1.68 10.30
CA GLY A 168 16.36 -2.61 10.89
C GLY A 168 14.89 -2.18 10.71
N VAL A 169 14.61 -1.15 9.91
CA VAL A 169 13.26 -0.66 9.65
C VAL A 169 12.66 -1.43 8.48
N TYR A 170 11.49 -2.01 8.68
CA TYR A 170 10.76 -2.70 7.62
C TYR A 170 9.98 -1.70 6.76
N GLU A 171 10.25 -1.71 5.46
CA GLU A 171 9.44 -1.03 4.45
C GLU A 171 8.39 -2.00 3.90
N CYS A 172 7.12 -1.62 4.00
CA CYS A 172 6.04 -2.44 3.48
C CYS A 172 6.11 -2.49 1.94
N SER A 173 6.39 -3.66 1.37
CA SER A 173 6.42 -3.91 -0.09
C SER A 173 5.10 -3.64 -0.85
N ILE A 174 4.03 -3.24 -0.14
CA ILE A 174 2.74 -2.87 -0.72
C ILE A 174 2.50 -1.37 -0.56
N CYS A 175 2.73 -0.80 0.62
CA CYS A 175 2.56 0.65 0.81
C CYS A 175 3.74 1.46 0.27
N PHE A 176 4.92 0.85 0.18
CA PHE A 176 6.22 1.50 -0.05
C PHE A 176 6.50 2.58 1.00
N LEU A 177 6.17 2.26 2.26
CA LEU A 177 6.33 3.11 3.42
C LEU A 177 6.86 2.29 4.61
N PRO A 178 7.72 2.87 5.46
CA PRO A 178 8.13 2.29 6.72
C PRO A 178 6.91 1.91 7.59
N THR A 179 6.94 0.74 8.22
CA THR A 179 5.86 0.34 9.13
C THR A 179 6.36 -0.63 10.20
N GLY A 180 5.67 -0.64 11.34
CA GLY A 180 5.89 -1.62 12.41
C GLY A 180 4.95 -2.82 12.31
N PHE A 181 5.04 -3.69 13.31
CA PHE A 181 4.15 -4.83 13.48
C PHE A 181 3.12 -4.59 14.58
N VAL A 182 1.93 -5.17 14.42
CA VAL A 182 0.94 -5.19 15.49
C VAL A 182 1.45 -6.16 16.55
N THR A 183 1.78 -5.66 17.74
CA THR A 183 2.02 -6.51 18.90
C THR A 183 0.71 -7.21 19.22
N ARG A 184 0.69 -8.56 19.21
CA ARG A 184 -0.43 -9.26 19.84
C ARG A 184 -0.44 -8.80 21.30
N SER A 185 -1.49 -8.11 21.73
CA SER A 185 -1.75 -8.00 23.17
C SER A 185 -1.66 -9.41 23.72
N PRO A 186 -0.93 -9.66 24.82
CA PRO A 186 -1.08 -10.91 25.51
C PRO A 186 -2.57 -11.05 25.78
N LEU A 187 -3.21 -12.06 25.17
CA LEU A 187 -4.53 -12.50 25.60
C LEU A 187 -4.39 -12.61 27.12
N GLY A 188 -5.19 -11.85 27.85
CA GLY A 188 -5.07 -11.71 29.30
C GLY A 188 -5.16 -13.08 29.97
N LEU A 189 -4.02 -13.76 30.05
CA LEU A 189 -3.78 -14.86 30.95
C LEU A 189 -3.41 -14.16 32.25
N VAL A 190 -4.39 -14.11 33.14
CA VAL A 190 -4.17 -13.83 34.54
C VAL A 190 -3.02 -14.75 35.01
N ASN A 191 -1.93 -14.08 35.42
CA ASN A 191 -0.81 -14.55 36.22
C ASN A 191 0.14 -15.60 35.59
N ALA A 192 1.33 -15.14 35.19
CA ALA A 192 2.59 -15.53 35.81
C ALA A 192 3.75 -14.67 35.29
N SER A 193 4.58 -14.22 36.21
CA SER A 193 5.76 -13.37 35.98
C SER A 193 6.76 -13.95 34.99
N GLY A 194 7.31 -13.11 34.12
CA GLY A 194 8.50 -13.44 33.35
C GLY A 194 8.93 -12.26 32.47
N LYS A 195 9.96 -11.54 32.91
CA LYS A 195 10.60 -10.44 32.18
C LYS A 195 10.91 -10.84 30.73
N VAL A 196 10.42 -10.07 29.77
CA VAL A 196 10.99 -10.00 28.42
C VAL A 196 11.39 -8.55 28.17
N SER A 197 12.69 -8.34 27.97
CA SER A 197 13.26 -7.02 27.73
C SER A 197 12.86 -6.53 26.34
N ALA A 198 12.01 -5.51 26.29
CA ALA A 198 11.72 -4.77 25.07
C ALA A 198 12.80 -3.72 24.89
N VAL A 199 13.73 -3.94 23.95
CA VAL A 199 14.57 -2.87 23.42
C VAL A 199 14.00 -2.49 22.06
N VAL A 200 13.09 -1.53 22.06
CA VAL A 200 12.81 -0.68 20.90
C VAL A 200 12.81 0.73 21.45
N LYS A 201 13.86 1.49 21.14
CA LYS A 201 13.97 2.91 21.51
C LYS A 201 12.84 3.67 20.83
N GLU A 202 12.02 4.33 21.63
CA GLU A 202 11.22 5.47 21.18
C GLU A 202 12.17 6.54 20.65
N VAL A 203 12.03 6.89 19.37
CA VAL A 203 12.64 8.09 18.81
C VAL A 203 11.75 9.25 19.25
N LYS A 204 12.31 10.17 20.03
CA LYS A 204 11.68 11.44 20.37
C LYS A 204 11.60 12.30 19.10
N GLU A 205 10.41 12.77 18.79
CA GLU A 205 10.17 13.85 17.84
C GLU A 205 10.74 15.15 18.44
N ASP A 206 11.82 15.65 17.84
CA ASP A 206 12.25 17.04 17.99
C ASP A 206 12.28 17.66 16.59
N GLY A 207 11.62 18.82 16.48
CA GLY A 207 11.04 19.34 15.25
C GLY A 207 11.97 19.71 14.10
N GLY A 208 11.39 19.74 12.91
CA GLY A 208 12.01 20.32 11.71
C GLY A 208 11.17 20.09 10.44
N ASP A 209 10.62 21.19 9.92
CA ASP A 209 10.08 21.45 8.57
C ASP A 209 9.03 20.50 7.98
N GLY A 210 7.78 20.99 8.02
CA GLY A 210 6.60 20.33 7.48
C GLY A 210 6.65 20.06 5.99
N ASP A 211 6.76 18.79 5.65
CA ASP A 211 6.61 18.23 4.32
C ASP A 211 5.47 17.19 4.28
N GLY A 212 4.34 17.49 4.91
CA GLY A 212 3.07 16.80 4.66
C GLY A 212 3.17 15.27 4.67
N GLU A 213 3.52 14.75 5.84
CA GLU A 213 3.46 13.34 6.19
C GLU A 213 2.20 12.68 5.61
N TRP A 214 2.39 11.47 5.09
CA TRP A 214 1.32 10.59 4.68
C TRP A 214 0.57 10.10 5.92
N GLU A 215 -0.27 10.96 6.51
CA GLU A 215 -1.16 10.59 7.59
C GLU A 215 -2.17 9.56 7.07
N LEU A 216 -1.97 8.29 7.43
CA LEU A 216 -2.96 7.24 7.32
C LEU A 216 -4.14 7.65 8.24
N SER A 217 -5.21 8.18 7.66
CA SER A 217 -6.40 8.50 8.44
C SER A 217 -7.04 7.19 8.92
N GLU A 218 -6.94 6.91 10.22
CA GLU A 218 -7.73 5.87 10.87
C GLU A 218 -9.21 6.24 10.81
N VAL A 219 -10.01 5.46 10.09
CA VAL A 219 -11.46 5.55 10.18
C VAL A 219 -11.93 4.40 11.08
N LEU A 220 -12.00 4.67 12.38
CA LEU A 220 -12.66 3.81 13.34
C LEU A 220 -14.18 3.96 13.18
N PHE A 221 -14.85 2.93 12.67
CA PHE A 221 -16.31 2.85 12.78
C PHE A 221 -16.67 2.21 14.12
N ALA A 222 -17.61 2.85 14.83
CA ALA A 222 -18.18 2.36 16.07
C ALA A 222 -18.76 0.96 15.88
N GLY A 223 -18.46 0.06 16.82
CA GLY A 223 -18.98 -1.30 16.82
C GLY A 223 -20.50 -1.34 16.85
N CYS A 224 -21.07 -2.27 16.10
CA CYS A 224 -22.41 -2.80 16.29
C CYS A 224 -22.30 -4.31 16.36
#